data_AF-A0A968WXA1-F1
#
_entry.id   AF-A0A968WXA1-F1
#
_cell.length_a   1.000
_cell.length_b   1.000
_cell.length_c   1.000
_cell.angle_alpha   90.00
_cell.angle_beta   90.00
_cell.angle_gamma   90.00
#
_symmetry.space_group_name_H-M   'P 1'
#
loop_
_entity.id
_entity.type
_entity.pdbx_description
1 polymer ?
#
loop_
_entity_poly.entity_id
_entity_poly.type
_entity_poly.pdbx_seq_one_letter_code
_entity_poly.pdbx_strand_id
1 'polypeptide(L)'
;MLDNPTEPQQQSLRNGFDSGWPLQSQFGSQAFRYGLFIAVLVIFGILVGPINLFVFAKSNKRHKLFITTPLISLAASLLLIALIIIQDGFGGNGIRRVLMEVRPDGDLNAAYLHQEQFCRTGVLTKSDFTIDTPVAFTPVSIEESRWARFTDRLGNKGSFDLQPDGGKFQASGDWFQSRSEHGHVLSAVVSTRGRIEKTTTANTMISTFEYPIDTLYYVDEKKQWFRAENISTGKSFTLAAVDASMVAPVLEKEAKAFRRTESKISRFHQRASRPLYCDHQ
;
A
#
# COMPACT_ATOMS: atom_id res chain seq x y z
N MET A 1 -2.99 31.26 -14.82
CA MET A 1 -2.30 30.26 -15.66
C MET A 1 -2.95 28.94 -15.30
N LEU A 2 -3.87 28.49 -16.15
CA LEU A 2 -4.80 27.38 -15.86
C LEU A 2 -4.12 26.07 -16.24
N ASP A 3 -3.91 25.19 -15.27
CA ASP A 3 -3.37 23.84 -15.51
C ASP A 3 -4.31 23.05 -16.43
N ASN A 4 -3.72 22.52 -17.50
CA ASN A 4 -4.42 21.69 -18.48
C ASN A 4 -4.67 20.30 -17.85
N PRO A 5 -5.93 19.86 -17.64
CA PRO A 5 -6.27 18.71 -16.81
C PRO A 5 -6.06 17.34 -17.50
N THR A 6 -5.41 17.29 -18.65
CA THR A 6 -5.16 16.06 -19.43
C THR A 6 -3.70 15.64 -19.36
N GLU A 7 -3.10 15.59 -18.17
CA GLU A 7 -1.90 14.78 -18.05
C GLU A 7 -2.26 13.31 -18.33
N PRO A 8 -1.49 12.60 -19.16
CA PRO A 8 -1.66 11.17 -19.36
C PRO A 8 -1.67 10.49 -17.98
N GLN A 9 -2.71 9.71 -17.65
CA GLN A 9 -2.84 9.07 -16.34
C GLN A 9 -1.58 8.27 -15.94
N GLN A 10 -0.84 7.75 -16.92
CA GLN A 10 0.41 7.06 -16.71
C GLN A 10 1.55 7.98 -16.22
N GLN A 11 1.60 9.24 -16.62
CA GLN A 11 2.61 10.21 -16.14
C GLN A 11 2.32 10.64 -14.70
N SER A 12 1.05 10.86 -14.36
CA SER A 12 0.61 11.16 -12.98
C SER A 12 0.87 10.00 -12.00
N LEU A 13 0.69 8.74 -12.44
CA LEU A 13 1.00 7.56 -11.62
C LEU A 13 2.50 7.34 -11.41
N ARG A 14 3.35 7.77 -12.35
CA ARG A 14 4.81 7.68 -12.23
C ARG A 14 5.35 8.80 -11.34
N ASN A 15 5.06 10.05 -11.66
CA ASN A 15 5.65 11.19 -10.96
C ASN A 15 4.93 11.54 -9.64
N GLY A 16 3.77 10.93 -9.38
CA GLY A 16 2.94 11.27 -8.23
C GLY A 16 3.44 10.67 -6.91
N PHE A 17 4.03 9.47 -6.94
CA PHE A 17 4.28 8.68 -5.72
C PHE A 17 5.73 8.70 -5.23
N ASP A 18 6.66 9.16 -6.08
CA ASP A 18 8.10 9.21 -5.80
C ASP A 18 8.51 10.29 -4.77
N SER A 19 7.63 11.28 -4.54
CA SER A 19 7.93 12.49 -3.76
C SER A 19 6.77 12.85 -2.83
N GLY A 20 6.81 12.30 -1.61
CA GLY A 20 5.88 12.65 -0.55
C GLY A 20 4.57 11.85 -0.58
N TRP A 21 4.67 10.53 -0.75
CA TRP A 21 3.53 9.63 -0.53
C TRP A 21 3.26 9.48 0.98
N PRO A 22 2.11 9.96 1.50
CA PRO A 22 1.83 9.94 2.94
C PRO A 22 1.80 8.52 3.52
N LEU A 23 1.35 7.55 2.72
CA LEU A 23 1.30 6.15 3.11
C LEU A 23 2.72 5.61 3.38
N GLN A 24 3.65 5.81 2.47
CA GLN A 24 5.06 5.41 2.65
C GLN A 24 5.68 6.06 3.89
N SER A 25 5.42 7.36 4.10
CA SER A 25 5.90 8.10 5.28
C SER A 25 5.35 7.50 6.58
N GLN A 26 4.08 7.10 6.61
CA GLN A 26 3.45 6.47 7.77
C GLN A 26 4.01 5.07 8.06
N PHE A 27 4.43 4.33 7.03
CA PHE A 27 5.02 3.00 7.21
C PHE A 27 6.41 3.07 7.87
N GLY A 28 7.14 4.17 7.65
CA GLY A 28 8.46 4.44 8.23
C GLY A 28 9.60 3.65 7.60
N SER A 29 10.83 3.93 8.02
CA SER A 29 12.06 3.29 7.52
C SER A 29 12.40 2.01 8.28
N GLN A 30 12.87 0.96 7.59
CA GLN A 30 13.56 -0.14 8.28
C GLN A 30 14.97 0.31 8.67
N ALA A 31 15.55 -0.24 9.74
CA ALA A 31 16.95 -0.07 10.03
C ALA A 31 17.71 -1.31 9.55
N PHE A 32 18.73 -1.14 8.70
CA PHE A 32 19.60 -2.25 8.35
C PHE A 32 20.86 -2.24 9.20
N ARG A 33 21.16 -3.37 9.84
CA ARG A 33 22.31 -3.50 10.72
C ARG A 33 23.58 -3.88 9.94
N TYR A 34 24.12 -2.94 9.17
CA TYR A 34 25.34 -3.13 8.36
C TYR A 34 26.52 -3.70 9.15
N GLY A 35 26.71 -3.23 10.39
CA GLY A 35 27.83 -3.65 11.23
C GLY A 35 27.86 -5.16 11.50
N LEU A 36 26.69 -5.79 11.63
CA LEU A 36 26.59 -7.22 11.90
C LEU A 36 27.02 -8.05 10.68
N PHE A 37 26.59 -7.67 9.47
CA PHE A 37 27.03 -8.32 8.24
C PHE A 37 28.54 -8.15 8.00
N ILE A 38 29.06 -6.93 8.20
CA ILE A 38 30.50 -6.66 8.04
C ILE A 38 31.30 -7.48 9.06
N ALA A 39 30.87 -7.56 10.31
CA ALA A 39 31.53 -8.37 11.33
C ALA A 39 31.59 -9.85 10.94
N VAL A 40 30.50 -10.42 10.41
CA VAL A 40 30.47 -11.80 9.92
C VAL A 40 31.46 -11.99 8.76
N LEU A 41 31.51 -11.07 7.80
CA LEU A 41 32.43 -11.15 6.67
C LEU A 41 33.91 -11.06 7.10
N VAL A 42 34.21 -10.21 8.09
CA VAL A 42 35.57 -10.10 8.66
C VAL A 42 35.96 -11.39 9.38
N ILE A 43 35.09 -11.92 10.24
CA ILE A 43 35.33 -13.19 10.94
C ILE A 43 35.54 -14.33 9.93
N PHE A 44 34.71 -14.38 8.89
CA PHE A 44 34.85 -15.36 7.81
C PHE A 44 36.20 -15.24 7.09
N GLY A 45 36.63 -14.03 6.74
CA GLY A 45 37.93 -13.78 6.12
C GLY A 45 39.10 -14.24 7.00
N ILE A 46 39.04 -14.00 8.31
CA ILE A 46 40.04 -14.47 9.28
C ILE A 46 40.02 -16.00 9.40
N LEU A 47 38.83 -16.62 9.41
CA LEU A 47 38.70 -18.07 9.48
C LEU A 47 39.29 -18.76 8.25
N VAL A 48 38.96 -18.29 7.05
CA VAL A 48 39.40 -18.90 5.78
C VAL A 48 40.85 -18.59 5.45
N GLY A 49 41.34 -17.40 5.78
CA GLY A 49 42.73 -17.02 5.52
C GLY A 49 43.67 -17.53 6.60
N PRO A 50 43.98 -16.72 7.62
CA PRO A 50 45.01 -17.05 8.60
C PRO A 50 44.70 -18.33 9.39
N ILE A 51 43.49 -18.52 9.90
CA ILE A 51 43.21 -19.69 10.76
C ILE A 51 43.26 -20.98 9.97
N ASN A 52 42.62 -21.03 8.80
CA ASN A 52 42.64 -22.24 7.97
C ASN A 52 44.05 -22.61 7.51
N LEU A 53 44.85 -21.63 7.06
CA LEU A 53 46.19 -21.88 6.56
C LEU A 53 47.19 -22.22 7.68
N PHE A 54 47.17 -21.49 8.79
CA PHE A 54 48.18 -21.67 9.85
C PHE A 54 47.81 -22.72 10.90
N VAL A 55 46.51 -22.97 11.12
CA VAL A 55 46.03 -23.92 12.14
C VAL A 55 45.57 -25.23 11.50
N PHE A 56 44.63 -25.17 10.53
CA PHE A 56 44.01 -26.38 9.99
C PHE A 56 44.82 -27.07 8.87
N ALA A 57 45.53 -26.30 8.05
CA ALA A 57 46.29 -26.76 6.88
C ALA A 57 47.81 -26.55 6.99
N LYS A 58 48.36 -26.62 8.22
CA LYS A 58 49.80 -26.55 8.49
C LYS A 58 50.59 -27.51 7.57
N SER A 59 51.80 -27.13 7.15
CA SER A 59 52.54 -27.60 5.95
C SER A 59 52.48 -29.10 5.57
N ASN A 60 52.27 -30.05 6.50
CA ASN A 60 52.12 -31.49 6.21
C ASN A 60 50.68 -31.98 6.02
N LYS A 61 49.66 -31.11 6.09
CA LYS A 61 48.22 -31.45 5.98
C LYS A 61 47.48 -30.57 4.98
N ARG A 62 48.17 -30.11 3.92
CA ARG A 62 47.61 -29.22 2.90
C ARG A 62 46.36 -29.79 2.21
N HIS A 63 46.23 -31.11 2.13
CA HIS A 63 45.02 -31.77 1.61
C HIS A 63 43.76 -31.43 2.43
N LYS A 64 43.88 -31.11 3.72
CA LYS A 64 42.75 -30.69 4.55
C LYS A 64 42.13 -29.38 4.09
N LEU A 65 42.90 -28.52 3.43
CA LEU A 65 42.42 -27.25 2.87
C LEU A 65 41.27 -27.47 1.88
N PHE A 66 41.29 -28.58 1.14
CA PHE A 66 40.23 -28.95 0.20
C PHE A 66 38.92 -29.34 0.88
N ILE A 67 38.93 -29.65 2.18
CA ILE A 67 37.73 -30.01 2.95
C ILE A 67 37.32 -28.85 3.88
N THR A 68 38.27 -28.23 4.56
CA THR A 68 37.99 -27.17 5.53
C THR A 68 37.50 -25.90 4.86
N THR A 69 38.02 -25.55 3.68
CA THR A 69 37.58 -24.33 2.98
C THR A 69 36.11 -24.44 2.52
N PRO A 70 35.68 -25.52 1.84
CA PRO A 70 34.26 -25.69 1.53
C PRO A 70 33.37 -25.76 2.79
N LEU A 71 33.84 -26.42 3.86
CA LEU A 71 33.06 -26.56 5.10
C LEU A 71 32.85 -25.22 5.82
N ILE A 72 33.90 -24.40 5.93
CA ILE A 72 33.81 -23.06 6.53
C ILE A 72 32.91 -22.16 5.67
N SER A 73 33.05 -22.21 4.35
CA SER A 73 32.18 -21.47 3.42
C SER A 73 30.71 -21.89 3.53
N LEU A 74 30.43 -23.20 3.67
CA LEU A 74 29.08 -23.70 3.88
C LEU A 74 28.50 -23.21 5.21
N ALA A 75 29.28 -23.31 6.30
CA ALA A 75 28.84 -22.84 7.62
C ALA A 75 28.58 -21.33 7.63
N ALA A 76 29.46 -20.53 7.01
CA ALA A 76 29.27 -19.08 6.89
C ALA A 76 28.07 -18.72 6.04
N SER A 77 27.82 -19.43 4.94
CA SER A 77 26.63 -19.26 4.10
C SER A 77 25.35 -19.54 4.89
N LEU A 78 25.30 -20.66 5.63
CA LEU A 78 24.16 -21.00 6.49
C LEU A 78 23.93 -19.94 7.58
N LEU A 79 25.01 -19.45 8.20
CA LEU A 79 24.93 -18.39 9.21
C LEU A 79 24.39 -17.08 8.61
N LEU A 80 24.83 -16.69 7.41
CA LEU A 80 24.33 -15.51 6.71
C LEU A 80 22.85 -15.67 6.33
N ILE A 81 22.44 -16.84 5.85
CA ILE A 81 21.02 -17.12 5.56
C ILE A 81 20.19 -16.99 6.83
N ALA A 82 20.62 -17.60 7.93
CA ALA A 82 19.93 -17.51 9.22
C ALA A 82 19.80 -16.06 9.70
N LEU A 83 20.87 -15.27 9.58
CA LEU A 83 20.89 -13.85 9.93
C LEU A 83 19.91 -13.04 9.07
N ILE A 84 19.88 -13.27 7.75
CA ILE A 84 18.92 -12.62 6.84
C ILE A 84 17.48 -12.92 7.28
N ILE A 85 17.17 -14.18 7.59
CA ILE A 85 15.84 -14.59 8.05
C ILE A 85 15.49 -13.95 9.40
N ILE A 86 16.43 -13.89 10.35
CA ILE A 86 16.18 -13.29 11.67
C ILE A 86 15.93 -11.77 11.55
N GLN A 87 16.64 -11.10 10.65
CA GLN A 87 16.52 -9.64 10.50
C GLN A 87 15.31 -9.23 9.64
N ASP A 88 15.06 -9.93 8.54
CA ASP A 88 14.07 -9.52 7.55
C ASP A 88 12.77 -10.33 7.64
N GLY A 89 12.79 -11.47 8.35
CA GLY A 89 11.63 -12.35 8.51
C GLY A 89 11.23 -13.08 7.23
N PHE A 90 10.12 -13.81 7.31
CA PHE A 90 9.44 -14.39 6.16
C PHE A 90 8.16 -13.61 5.85
N GLY A 91 7.75 -13.58 4.58
CA GLY A 91 6.50 -12.95 4.15
C GLY A 91 6.62 -11.44 3.96
N GLY A 92 5.63 -10.67 4.39
CA GLY A 92 5.64 -9.22 4.27
C GLY A 92 4.58 -8.54 5.12
N ASN A 93 4.79 -7.27 5.41
CA ASN A 93 3.85 -6.39 6.09
C ASN A 93 3.51 -5.22 5.17
N GLY A 94 2.29 -4.73 5.25
CA GLY A 94 1.86 -3.61 4.43
C GLY A 94 0.75 -2.83 5.09
N ILE A 95 0.54 -1.64 4.56
CA ILE A 95 -0.58 -0.77 4.90
C ILE A 95 -1.30 -0.40 3.61
N ARG A 96 -2.61 -0.19 3.72
CA ARG A 96 -3.44 0.22 2.60
C ARG A 96 -4.43 1.27 3.04
N ARG A 97 -4.84 2.10 2.08
CA ARG A 97 -5.96 3.03 2.23
C ARG A 97 -6.89 2.86 1.06
N VAL A 98 -8.19 2.87 1.32
CA VAL A 98 -9.24 2.62 0.33
C VAL A 98 -10.23 3.77 0.35
N LEU A 99 -10.48 4.38 -0.80
CA LEU A 99 -11.65 5.21 -1.03
C LEU A 99 -12.69 4.38 -1.77
N MET A 100 -13.90 4.33 -1.23
CA MET A 100 -15.05 3.69 -1.85
C MET A 100 -16.07 4.76 -2.22
N GLU A 101 -16.32 4.94 -3.51
CA GLU A 101 -17.40 5.78 -4.02
C GLU A 101 -18.61 4.88 -4.27
N VAL A 102 -19.60 4.95 -3.38
CA VAL A 102 -20.86 4.23 -3.53
C VAL A 102 -21.80 5.10 -4.34
N ARG A 103 -22.23 4.60 -5.49
CA ARG A 103 -23.11 5.31 -6.42
C ARG A 103 -24.49 4.66 -6.41
N PRO A 104 -25.50 5.27 -5.73
CA PRO A 104 -26.86 4.76 -5.75
C PRO A 104 -27.65 5.20 -7.00
N ASP A 105 -27.06 6.04 -7.86
CA ASP A 105 -27.66 6.58 -9.08
C ASP A 105 -27.67 5.57 -10.24
N GLY A 106 -28.80 5.53 -10.97
CA GLY A 106 -28.95 4.77 -12.21
C GLY A 106 -29.22 3.27 -12.06
N ASP A 107 -29.79 2.82 -10.93
CA ASP A 107 -30.06 1.41 -10.59
C ASP A 107 -28.81 0.49 -10.60
N LEU A 108 -27.63 1.08 -10.67
CA LEU A 108 -26.36 0.37 -10.60
C LEU A 108 -26.02 0.16 -9.13
N ASN A 109 -26.19 -1.07 -8.65
CA ASN A 109 -25.72 -1.49 -7.32
C ASN A 109 -24.19 -1.68 -7.33
N ALA A 110 -23.45 -0.61 -7.59
CA ALA A 110 -22.01 -0.63 -7.79
C ALA A 110 -21.29 0.41 -6.93
N ALA A 111 -20.06 0.06 -6.54
CA ALA A 111 -19.13 0.98 -5.91
C ALA A 111 -17.78 0.94 -6.61
N TYR A 112 -17.18 2.12 -6.74
CA TYR A 112 -15.87 2.30 -7.32
C TYR A 112 -14.85 2.37 -6.20
N LEU A 113 -13.93 1.41 -6.20
CA LEU A 113 -12.83 1.34 -5.24
C LEU A 113 -11.59 1.96 -5.84
N HIS A 114 -10.93 2.81 -5.06
CA HIS A 114 -9.59 3.30 -5.30
C HIS A 114 -8.74 2.98 -4.08
N GLN A 115 -7.74 2.12 -4.25
CA GLN A 115 -6.86 1.71 -3.16
C GLN A 115 -5.42 2.11 -3.47
N GLU A 116 -4.75 2.64 -2.45
CA GLU A 116 -3.31 2.87 -2.42
C GLU A 116 -2.72 1.91 -1.38
N GLN A 117 -1.63 1.23 -1.70
CA GLN A 117 -0.99 0.28 -0.78
C GLN A 117 0.53 0.35 -0.85
N PHE A 118 1.16 0.27 0.32
CA PHE A 118 2.60 0.20 0.47
C PHE A 118 2.93 -1.05 1.29
N CYS A 119 3.94 -1.79 0.86
CA CYS A 119 4.36 -2.99 1.56
C CYS A 119 5.87 -3.15 1.58
N ARG A 120 6.34 -3.89 2.57
CA ARG A 120 7.72 -4.33 2.72
C ARG A 120 7.74 -5.83 2.95
N THR A 121 8.53 -6.52 2.15
CA THR A 121 8.66 -7.97 2.19
C THR A 121 9.97 -8.38 2.86
N GLY A 122 9.95 -9.51 3.54
CA GLY A 122 11.11 -10.24 3.99
C GLY A 122 11.54 -11.28 2.96
N VAL A 123 11.97 -12.44 3.43
CA VAL A 123 12.24 -13.59 2.58
C VAL A 123 10.91 -14.14 2.03
N LEU A 124 10.77 -14.12 0.70
CA LEU A 124 9.63 -14.71 0.01
C LEU A 124 10.04 -16.06 -0.57
N THR A 125 9.22 -17.09 -0.34
CA THR A 125 9.39 -18.41 -0.97
C THR A 125 8.70 -18.48 -2.34
N LYS A 126 7.69 -17.63 -2.56
CA LYS A 126 6.98 -17.46 -3.82
C LYS A 126 6.51 -16.00 -3.95
N SER A 127 6.61 -15.45 -5.15
CA SER A 127 6.18 -14.09 -5.51
C SER A 127 4.91 -14.05 -6.37
N ASP A 128 4.55 -15.17 -6.99
CA ASP A 128 3.38 -15.24 -7.86
C ASP A 128 2.09 -15.44 -7.05
N PHE A 129 1.04 -14.74 -7.45
CA PHE A 129 -0.26 -14.77 -6.78
C PHE A 129 -1.38 -14.64 -7.81
N THR A 130 -2.59 -15.01 -7.40
CA THR A 130 -3.80 -14.94 -8.23
C THR A 130 -4.69 -13.82 -7.72
N ILE A 131 -5.28 -13.08 -8.64
CA ILE A 131 -6.23 -12.01 -8.37
C ILE A 131 -7.60 -12.49 -8.82
N ASP A 132 -8.48 -12.69 -7.85
CA ASP A 132 -9.83 -13.22 -8.08
C ASP A 132 -10.85 -12.15 -8.49
N THR A 133 -10.55 -10.87 -8.23
CA THR A 133 -11.45 -9.75 -8.53
C THR A 133 -10.93 -8.97 -9.73
N PRO A 134 -11.77 -8.63 -10.72
CA PRO A 134 -11.39 -7.71 -11.79
C PRO A 134 -10.94 -6.36 -11.21
N VAL A 135 -9.64 -6.10 -11.29
CA VAL A 135 -9.02 -4.91 -10.73
C VAL A 135 -7.92 -4.42 -11.67
N ALA A 136 -7.89 -3.11 -11.91
CA ALA A 136 -6.72 -2.48 -12.48
C ALA A 136 -5.65 -2.42 -11.40
N PHE A 137 -4.66 -3.32 -11.47
CA PHE A 137 -3.52 -3.34 -10.57
C PHE A 137 -2.31 -2.69 -11.22
N THR A 138 -1.70 -1.70 -10.58
CA THR A 138 -0.60 -0.95 -11.17
C THR A 138 0.50 -0.71 -10.15
N PRO A 139 1.77 -1.05 -10.45
CA PRO A 139 2.89 -0.69 -9.61
C PRO A 139 3.15 0.81 -9.73
N VAL A 140 3.54 1.44 -8.62
CA VAL A 140 3.93 2.85 -8.59
C VAL A 140 5.35 2.97 -8.10
N SER A 141 6.10 3.91 -8.67
CA SER A 141 7.43 4.25 -8.19
C SER A 141 7.31 4.87 -6.79
N ILE A 142 8.19 4.43 -5.90
CA ILE A 142 8.21 4.89 -4.51
C ILE A 142 9.42 5.78 -4.26
N GLU A 143 9.40 6.50 -3.15
CA GLU A 143 10.55 7.27 -2.71
C GLU A 143 11.78 6.36 -2.56
N GLU A 144 12.94 6.88 -2.97
CA GLU A 144 14.17 6.11 -2.98
C GLU A 144 14.52 5.61 -1.58
N SER A 145 14.70 4.30 -1.51
CA SER A 145 15.23 3.63 -0.34
C SER A 145 16.14 2.50 -0.81
N ARG A 146 16.98 2.00 0.10
CA ARG A 146 17.81 0.81 -0.18
C ARG A 146 17.00 -0.47 -0.43
N TRP A 147 15.71 -0.46 -0.12
CA TRP A 147 14.77 -1.55 -0.36
C TRP A 147 13.86 -1.27 -1.56
N ALA A 148 13.83 -0.03 -2.05
CA ALA A 148 13.06 0.33 -3.23
C ALA A 148 13.71 -0.27 -4.49
N ARG A 149 12.94 -1.07 -5.22
CA ARG A 149 13.39 -1.75 -6.44
C ARG A 149 12.76 -1.20 -7.70
N PHE A 150 11.66 -0.47 -7.56
CA PHE A 150 10.98 0.21 -8.63
C PHE A 150 10.92 1.71 -8.33
N THR A 151 11.76 2.48 -9.03
CA THR A 151 11.99 3.91 -8.80
C THR A 151 12.29 4.60 -10.13
N ASP A 152 11.74 5.79 -10.37
CA ASP A 152 11.93 6.48 -11.66
C ASP A 152 13.33 7.14 -11.82
N ARG A 153 13.96 7.59 -10.73
CA ARG A 153 15.23 8.32 -10.77
C ARG A 153 16.46 7.47 -11.09
N LEU A 154 16.53 6.25 -10.56
CA LEU A 154 17.69 5.35 -10.74
C LEU A 154 17.60 4.50 -12.02
N GLY A 155 16.56 4.69 -12.84
CA GLY A 155 16.34 3.89 -14.05
C GLY A 155 16.02 2.42 -13.77
N ASN A 156 15.73 2.07 -12.50
CA ASN A 156 15.36 0.73 -12.09
C ASN A 156 13.95 0.40 -12.62
N LYS A 157 13.89 -0.50 -13.60
CA LYS A 157 12.64 -0.99 -14.19
C LYS A 157 12.25 -2.32 -13.54
N GLY A 158 10.96 -2.52 -13.32
CA GLY A 158 10.39 -3.81 -12.94
C GLY A 158 9.69 -4.46 -14.13
N SER A 159 9.68 -5.80 -14.13
CA SER A 159 8.89 -6.63 -15.04
C SER A 159 7.63 -7.11 -14.33
N PHE A 160 6.47 -6.65 -14.77
CA PHE A 160 5.19 -6.94 -14.14
C PHE A 160 4.29 -7.65 -15.13
N ASP A 161 4.06 -8.94 -14.92
CA ASP A 161 3.24 -9.77 -15.79
C ASP A 161 1.88 -10.05 -15.12
N LEU A 162 0.81 -9.91 -15.90
CA LEU A 162 -0.56 -10.24 -15.54
C LEU A 162 -1.17 -11.04 -16.69
N GLN A 163 -1.34 -12.34 -16.46
CA GLN A 163 -1.91 -13.25 -17.45
C GLN A 163 -3.34 -13.61 -17.04
N PRO A 164 -4.33 -13.49 -17.93
CA PRO A 164 -5.68 -13.98 -17.65
C PRO A 164 -5.66 -15.51 -17.58
N ASP A 165 -6.27 -16.07 -16.53
CA ASP A 165 -6.41 -17.51 -16.33
C ASP A 165 -7.78 -17.83 -15.73
N GLY A 166 -8.66 -18.45 -16.51
CA GLY A 166 -9.97 -18.92 -16.02
C GLY A 166 -10.88 -17.85 -15.40
N GLY A 167 -10.81 -16.60 -15.88
CA GLY A 167 -11.58 -15.47 -15.31
C GLY A 167 -10.91 -14.79 -14.11
N LYS A 168 -9.70 -15.21 -13.75
CA LYS A 168 -8.80 -14.59 -12.77
C LYS A 168 -7.60 -14.01 -13.49
N PHE A 169 -6.76 -13.27 -12.75
CA PHE A 169 -5.45 -12.86 -13.25
C PHE A 169 -4.34 -13.53 -12.44
N GLN A 170 -3.46 -14.25 -13.11
CA GLN A 170 -2.22 -14.73 -12.52
C GLN A 170 -1.17 -13.62 -12.66
N ALA A 171 -0.67 -13.15 -11.53
CA ALA A 171 0.36 -12.13 -11.45
C ALA A 171 1.72 -12.78 -11.17
N SER A 172 2.75 -12.39 -11.92
CA SER A 172 4.13 -12.85 -11.76
C SER A 172 5.14 -11.76 -12.08
N GLY A 173 6.40 -11.99 -11.73
CA GLY A 173 7.47 -11.00 -11.84
C GLY A 173 7.59 -10.15 -10.58
N ASP A 174 7.76 -8.84 -10.77
CA ASP A 174 8.29 -7.92 -9.75
C ASP A 174 7.23 -7.28 -8.87
N TRP A 175 5.97 -7.76 -8.92
CA TRP A 175 4.88 -7.28 -8.08
C TRP A 175 5.22 -7.33 -6.59
N PHE A 176 5.88 -8.41 -6.17
CA PHE A 176 6.42 -8.60 -4.82
C PHE A 176 7.78 -9.29 -4.91
N GLN A 177 8.85 -8.53 -4.86
CA GLN A 177 10.20 -9.07 -4.74
C GLN A 177 10.56 -9.31 -3.27
N SER A 178 11.45 -10.27 -3.01
CA SER A 178 11.97 -10.52 -1.67
C SER A 178 12.81 -9.35 -1.15
N ARG A 179 12.72 -9.07 0.16
CA ARG A 179 13.54 -8.11 0.89
C ARG A 179 13.49 -6.70 0.30
N SER A 180 12.29 -6.28 -0.09
CA SER A 180 12.10 -5.07 -0.90
C SER A 180 10.82 -4.34 -0.50
N GLU A 181 10.78 -3.05 -0.82
CA GLU A 181 9.62 -2.17 -0.65
C GLU A 181 8.93 -2.00 -1.98
N HIS A 182 7.59 -2.06 -1.94
CA HIS A 182 6.75 -1.98 -3.13
C HIS A 182 5.55 -1.07 -2.87
N GLY A 183 5.24 -0.26 -3.87
CA GLY A 183 4.05 0.56 -3.92
C GLY A 183 3.11 0.10 -5.01
N HIS A 184 1.82 0.08 -4.73
CA HIS A 184 0.81 -0.19 -5.75
C HIS A 184 -0.44 0.66 -5.59
N VAL A 185 -1.14 0.84 -6.70
CA VAL A 185 -2.46 1.44 -6.76
C VAL A 185 -3.40 0.46 -7.43
N LEU A 186 -4.61 0.35 -6.87
CA LEU A 186 -5.65 -0.53 -7.36
C LEU A 186 -6.91 0.28 -7.65
N SER A 187 -7.63 -0.12 -8.69
CA SER A 187 -8.98 0.39 -8.94
C SER A 187 -9.89 -0.72 -9.41
N ALA A 188 -11.03 -0.88 -8.74
CA ALA A 188 -11.99 -1.94 -9.02
C ALA A 188 -13.41 -1.38 -9.01
N VAL A 189 -14.31 -2.09 -9.68
CA VAL A 189 -15.75 -1.87 -9.55
C VAL A 189 -16.32 -3.11 -8.87
N VAL A 190 -16.98 -2.91 -7.73
CA VAL A 190 -17.57 -4.00 -6.94
C VAL A 190 -19.07 -3.80 -6.84
N SER A 191 -19.82 -4.89 -6.79
CA SER A 191 -21.25 -4.84 -6.51
C SER A 191 -21.46 -4.52 -5.03
N THR A 192 -22.35 -3.58 -4.71
CA THR A 192 -22.78 -3.32 -3.34
C THR A 192 -24.24 -2.92 -3.30
N ARG A 193 -24.96 -3.44 -2.30
CA ARG A 193 -26.32 -3.04 -1.96
C ARG A 193 -26.38 -2.18 -0.71
N GLY A 194 -25.23 -1.91 -0.08
CA GLY A 194 -25.14 -1.11 1.13
C GLY A 194 -25.53 0.34 0.86
N ARG A 195 -26.41 0.87 1.71
CA ARG A 195 -27.01 2.21 1.62
C ARG A 195 -27.18 2.79 3.03
N ILE A 196 -27.24 4.11 3.09
CA ILE A 196 -27.79 4.81 4.25
C ILE A 196 -29.20 5.26 3.87
N GLU A 197 -30.20 4.78 4.60
CA GLU A 197 -31.62 5.05 4.30
C GLU A 197 -32.25 5.89 5.39
N LYS A 198 -33.12 6.82 5.00
CA LYS A 198 -33.92 7.62 5.94
C LYS A 198 -35.02 6.73 6.53
N THR A 199 -35.24 6.82 7.83
CA THR A 199 -36.38 6.17 8.48
C THR A 199 -37.59 7.09 8.52
N THR A 200 -38.73 6.59 9.02
CA THR A 200 -39.93 7.40 9.26
C THR A 200 -39.75 8.45 10.34
N THR A 201 -38.73 8.31 11.20
CA THR A 201 -38.41 9.27 12.27
C THR A 201 -37.42 10.30 11.77
N ALA A 202 -37.72 11.59 12.01
CA ALA A 202 -36.85 12.69 11.64
C ALA A 202 -35.43 12.50 12.24
N ASN A 203 -34.40 12.88 11.48
CA ASN A 203 -32.98 12.75 11.84
C ASN A 203 -32.52 11.32 12.21
N THR A 204 -33.31 10.30 11.89
CA THR A 204 -32.94 8.91 12.14
C THR A 204 -32.75 8.18 10.82
N MET A 205 -31.61 7.52 10.69
CA MET A 205 -31.21 6.77 9.49
C MET A 205 -30.83 5.33 9.87
N ILE A 206 -30.82 4.43 8.89
CA ILE A 206 -30.37 3.05 9.03
C ILE A 206 -29.26 2.77 8.02
N SER A 207 -28.24 2.03 8.44
CA SER A 207 -27.17 1.55 7.56
C SER A 207 -27.44 0.11 7.14
N THR A 208 -27.47 -0.15 5.84
CA THR A 208 -27.56 -1.50 5.27
C THR A 208 -26.20 -2.04 4.80
N PHE A 209 -25.10 -1.33 5.08
CA PHE A 209 -23.75 -1.83 4.81
C PHE A 209 -23.43 -3.05 5.68
N GLU A 210 -22.76 -4.04 5.10
CA GLU A 210 -22.34 -5.29 5.77
C GLU A 210 -21.21 -5.08 6.80
N TYR A 211 -20.78 -3.84 7.01
CA TYR A 211 -19.74 -3.44 7.94
C TYR A 211 -20.16 -2.21 8.76
N PRO A 212 -19.62 -2.06 10.00
CA PRO A 212 -19.85 -0.86 10.79
C PRO A 212 -19.19 0.37 10.16
N ILE A 213 -19.75 1.54 10.42
CA ILE A 213 -19.22 2.84 9.98
C ILE A 213 -18.84 3.63 11.23
N ASP A 214 -17.55 3.94 11.38
CA ASP A 214 -17.04 4.65 12.56
C ASP A 214 -17.56 6.08 12.64
N THR A 215 -17.63 6.79 11.51
CA THR A 215 -18.12 8.17 11.44
C THR A 215 -18.81 8.43 10.11
N LEU A 216 -19.98 9.03 10.16
CA LEU A 216 -20.72 9.55 9.01
C LEU A 216 -20.81 11.06 9.10
N TYR A 217 -20.44 11.73 8.01
CA TYR A 217 -20.80 13.13 7.77
C TYR A 217 -21.87 13.18 6.69
N TYR A 218 -22.96 13.88 6.97
CA TYR A 218 -24.09 14.04 6.08
C TYR A 218 -24.39 15.53 5.89
N VAL A 219 -24.67 15.93 4.65
CA VAL A 219 -25.13 17.29 4.33
C VAL A 219 -26.51 17.19 3.73
N ASP A 220 -27.46 17.95 4.27
CA ASP A 220 -28.84 17.97 3.76
C ASP A 220 -29.00 18.95 2.59
N GLU A 221 -30.23 19.02 2.06
CA GLU A 221 -30.59 19.94 0.96
C GLU A 221 -30.45 21.42 1.36
N LYS A 222 -30.53 21.73 2.66
CA LYS A 222 -30.36 23.07 3.22
C LYS A 222 -28.89 23.40 3.51
N LYS A 223 -27.95 22.54 3.12
CA LYS A 223 -26.51 22.66 3.38
C LYS A 223 -26.14 22.63 4.87
N GLN A 224 -27.02 22.11 5.72
CA GLN A 224 -26.72 21.87 7.12
C GLN A 224 -25.96 20.55 7.25
N TRP A 225 -24.86 20.58 8.01
CA TRP A 225 -24.05 19.40 8.28
C TRP A 225 -24.55 18.65 9.50
N PHE A 226 -24.44 17.33 9.41
CA PHE A 226 -24.77 16.38 10.44
C PHE A 226 -23.64 15.37 10.61
N ARG A 227 -23.54 14.82 11.81
CA ARG A 227 -22.57 13.80 12.19
C ARG A 227 -23.24 12.67 12.96
N ALA A 228 -22.78 11.45 12.70
CA ALA A 228 -23.07 10.27 13.51
C ALA A 228 -21.80 9.44 13.68
N GLU A 229 -21.69 8.69 14.77
CA GLU A 229 -20.55 7.84 15.10
C GLU A 229 -21.00 6.42 15.45
N ASN A 230 -20.09 5.45 15.35
CA ASN A 230 -20.29 4.07 15.81
C ASN A 230 -21.56 3.42 15.22
N ILE A 231 -21.79 3.62 13.92
CA ILE A 231 -22.97 3.14 13.23
C ILE A 231 -22.85 1.63 13.01
N SER A 232 -23.76 0.89 13.62
CA SER A 232 -23.86 -0.56 13.46
C SER A 232 -24.72 -0.95 12.26
N THR A 233 -24.38 -2.04 11.59
CA THR A 233 -25.18 -2.64 10.52
C THR A 233 -26.60 -2.96 10.99
N GLY A 234 -27.60 -2.55 10.20
CA GLY A 234 -29.01 -2.85 10.39
C GLY A 234 -29.67 -2.17 11.59
N LYS A 235 -28.96 -1.29 12.32
CA LYS A 235 -29.51 -0.53 13.45
C LYS A 235 -29.73 0.92 13.05
N SER A 236 -30.82 1.48 13.52
CA SER A 236 -31.10 2.91 13.38
C SER A 236 -30.12 3.73 14.23
N PHE A 237 -29.71 4.88 13.72
CA PHE A 237 -28.85 5.85 14.40
C PHE A 237 -29.37 7.27 14.15
N THR A 238 -29.05 8.18 15.06
CA THR A 238 -29.52 9.57 15.02
C THR A 238 -28.40 10.52 14.59
N LEU A 239 -28.78 11.49 13.75
CA LEU A 239 -27.90 12.55 13.28
C LEU A 239 -27.83 13.71 14.27
N ALA A 240 -26.63 14.11 14.65
CA ALA A 240 -26.38 15.34 15.41
C ALA A 240 -25.94 16.46 14.47
N ALA A 241 -26.55 17.64 14.58
CA ALA A 241 -26.14 18.81 13.80
C ALA A 241 -24.70 19.21 14.18
N VAL A 242 -23.89 19.58 13.17
CA VAL A 242 -22.51 20.01 13.35
C VAL A 242 -22.22 21.22 12.46
N ASP A 243 -21.33 22.09 12.90
CA ASP A 243 -20.88 23.23 12.10
C ASP A 243 -19.92 22.78 10.98
N ALA A 244 -20.00 23.43 9.82
CA ALA A 244 -19.14 23.14 8.67
C ALA A 244 -17.65 23.29 8.99
N SER A 245 -17.28 24.23 9.87
CA SER A 245 -15.90 24.48 10.32
C SER A 245 -15.27 23.28 11.04
N MET A 246 -16.08 22.39 11.62
CA MET A 246 -15.61 21.16 12.26
C MET A 246 -15.41 20.02 11.25
N VAL A 247 -16.09 20.06 10.11
CA VAL A 247 -16.07 19.00 9.10
C VAL A 247 -14.95 19.21 8.08
N ALA A 248 -14.75 20.46 7.63
CA ALA A 248 -13.77 20.78 6.59
C ALA A 248 -12.33 20.30 6.92
N PRO A 249 -11.80 20.48 8.15
CA PRO A 249 -10.45 20.01 8.49
C PRO A 249 -10.33 18.49 8.46
N VAL A 250 -11.40 17.76 8.79
CA VAL A 250 -11.42 16.29 8.76
C VAL A 250 -11.38 15.80 7.31
N LEU A 251 -12.21 16.38 6.44
CA LEU A 251 -12.22 16.03 5.02
C LEU A 251 -10.89 16.37 4.33
N GLU A 252 -10.28 17.51 4.69
CA GLU A 252 -8.96 17.91 4.16
C GLU A 252 -7.87 16.95 4.63
N LYS A 253 -7.89 16.55 5.91
CA LYS A 253 -6.96 15.54 6.45
C LYS A 253 -7.09 14.21 5.72
N GLU A 254 -8.32 13.74 5.48
CA GLU A 254 -8.57 12.50 4.75
C GLU A 254 -8.14 12.62 3.27
N ALA A 255 -8.40 13.77 2.63
CA ALA A 255 -7.97 14.04 1.26
C ALA A 255 -6.45 13.98 1.11
N LYS A 256 -5.71 14.67 2.00
CA LYS A 256 -4.24 14.71 2.02
C LYS A 256 -3.60 13.36 2.36
N ALA A 257 -4.37 12.42 2.89
CA ALA A 257 -3.85 11.10 3.20
C ALA A 257 -3.80 10.17 1.97
N PHE A 258 -4.46 10.56 0.86
CA PHE A 258 -4.30 9.93 -0.43
C PHE A 258 -3.40 10.78 -1.31
N ARG A 259 -2.59 10.15 -2.16
CA ARG A 259 -1.81 10.89 -3.15
C ARG A 259 -2.56 11.09 -4.45
N ARG A 260 -3.21 10.05 -4.97
CA ARG A 260 -3.93 10.11 -6.26
C ARG A 260 -5.34 10.68 -6.12
N THR A 261 -5.97 10.42 -4.98
CA THR A 261 -7.41 10.64 -4.80
C THR A 261 -7.73 11.97 -4.10
N GLU A 262 -6.70 12.73 -3.74
CA GLU A 262 -6.84 14.07 -3.15
C GLU A 262 -7.74 14.98 -4.01
N SER A 263 -7.58 14.94 -5.34
CA SER A 263 -8.40 15.72 -6.28
C SER A 263 -9.88 15.31 -6.30
N LYS A 264 -10.21 14.03 -6.02
CA LYS A 264 -11.60 13.57 -6.00
C LYS A 264 -12.30 13.99 -4.71
N ILE A 265 -11.62 13.85 -3.57
CA ILE A 265 -12.15 14.23 -2.25
C ILE A 265 -12.26 15.75 -2.15
N SER A 266 -11.28 16.50 -2.65
CA SER A 266 -11.35 17.98 -2.72
C SER A 266 -12.45 18.48 -3.66
N ARG A 267 -12.73 17.80 -4.78
CA ARG A 267 -13.90 18.09 -5.63
C ARG A 267 -15.22 17.83 -4.91
N PHE A 268 -15.32 16.76 -4.11
CA PHE A 268 -16.51 16.51 -3.29
C PHE A 268 -16.72 17.64 -2.28
N HIS A 269 -15.65 18.07 -1.60
CA HIS A 269 -15.69 19.24 -0.71
C HIS A 269 -16.18 20.49 -1.45
N GLN A 270 -15.58 20.84 -2.60
CA GLN A 270 -15.99 21.99 -3.40
C GLN A 270 -17.45 21.93 -3.87
N ARG A 271 -17.97 20.74 -4.22
CA ARG A 271 -19.38 20.55 -4.57
C ARG A 271 -20.31 20.68 -3.37
N ALA A 272 -19.90 20.16 -2.21
CA ALA A 272 -20.64 20.32 -0.96
C ALA A 272 -20.73 21.81 -0.54
N SER A 273 -19.64 22.55 -0.71
CA SER A 273 -19.50 23.97 -0.33
C SER A 273 -20.06 24.98 -1.34
N ARG A 274 -20.31 24.62 -2.61
CA ARG A 274 -20.86 25.55 -3.60
C ARG A 274 -22.39 25.71 -3.43
N PRO A 275 -22.93 26.95 -3.51
CA PRO A 275 -24.36 27.14 -3.71
C PRO A 275 -24.76 26.52 -5.05
N LEU A 276 -25.85 25.76 -5.06
CA LEU A 276 -26.48 25.26 -6.28
C LEU A 276 -27.01 26.48 -7.05
N TYR A 277 -26.22 27.03 -7.96
CA TYR A 277 -26.79 27.70 -9.11
C TYR A 277 -27.34 26.60 -10.01
N CYS A 278 -28.64 26.32 -9.87
CA CYS A 278 -29.40 25.68 -10.93
C CYS A 278 -29.45 26.68 -12.08
N ASP A 279 -28.57 26.53 -13.06
CA ASP A 279 -28.84 27.06 -14.39
C ASP A 279 -29.98 26.21 -14.97
N HIS A 280 -31.21 26.69 -14.76
CA HIS A 280 -32.29 26.41 -15.67
C HIS A 280 -32.06 27.21 -16.95
N GLN A 281 -31.58 26.55 -17.99
CA GLN A 281 -31.94 26.84 -19.38
C GLN A 281 -32.16 25.54 -20.13
#